data_AF-A0A358R5H8-F1
#
_entry.id   AF-A0A358R5H8-F1
#
_cell.length_a   1.000
_cell.length_b   1.000
_cell.length_c   1.000
_cell.angle_alpha   90.00
_cell.angle_beta   90.00
_cell.angle_gamma   90.00
#
_symmetry.space_group_name_H-M   'P 1'
#
loop_
_entity.id
_entity.type
_entity.pdbx_description
1 polymer ?
#
loop_
_entity_poly.entity_id
_entity_poly.type
_entity_poly.pdbx_seq_one_letter_code
_entity_poly.pdbx_strand_id
1 'polypeptide(L)'
;MEELHKQVDPEGITPRPNPGMDNEPLEEGLHKGLVVESTGIWTQVKLVDDDSVVSSRLPGRQRLEDSDYAHPIAVGDWVNIRLEEDGSGMIQYIYPRKNGLPRQSTHTRRQSQLLLANLDFLWLVQSARQP
;
A
#
# COMPACT_ATOMS: atom_id res chain seq x y z
N MET A 1 22.23 7.32 33.21
CA MET A 1 21.67 6.16 32.48
C MET A 1 20.38 6.59 31.78
N GLU A 2 20.26 7.80 31.26
CA GLU A 2 20.88 8.34 30.02
C GLU A 2 20.33 7.65 28.77
N GLU A 3 19.22 8.24 28.32
CA GLU A 3 18.76 8.45 26.96
C GLU A 3 19.17 7.44 25.89
N LEU A 4 18.18 6.62 25.49
CA LEU A 4 18.08 6.17 24.11
C LEU A 4 16.84 6.82 23.49
N HIS A 5 16.89 8.15 23.37
CA HIS A 5 16.18 8.85 22.31
C HIS A 5 16.68 8.28 20.98
N LYS A 6 16.05 7.19 20.51
CA LYS A 6 16.09 6.89 19.08
C LYS A 6 15.38 8.06 18.42
N GLN A 7 16.18 8.96 17.88
CA GLN A 7 15.77 9.90 16.84
C GLN A 7 15.14 9.05 15.74
N VAL A 8 13.82 8.92 15.79
CA VAL A 8 13.02 8.66 14.60
C VAL A 8 13.07 9.98 13.85
N ASP A 9 13.53 9.96 12.61
CA ASP A 9 13.54 11.14 11.76
C ASP A 9 12.20 11.88 11.87
N PRO A 10 12.20 13.23 12.02
CA PRO A 10 10.95 14.00 12.11
C PRO A 10 10.11 13.88 10.83
N GLU A 11 10.72 13.47 9.74
CA GLU A 11 10.06 12.93 8.55
C GLU A 11 9.87 11.43 8.77
N GLY A 12 8.70 11.03 9.28
CA GLY A 12 8.38 9.61 9.50
C GLY A 12 8.69 8.78 8.26
N ILE A 13 9.00 7.48 8.43
CA ILE A 13 9.39 6.55 7.35
C ILE A 13 8.34 6.58 6.22
N THR A 14 8.50 7.48 5.25
CA THR A 14 7.73 7.50 4.02
C THR A 14 8.50 6.64 3.04
N PRO A 15 7.90 5.53 2.54
CA PRO A 15 8.49 4.75 1.47
C PRO A 15 8.92 5.67 0.33
N ARG A 16 10.07 5.36 -0.28
CA ARG A 16 10.49 6.10 -1.46
C ARG A 16 9.49 5.83 -2.60
N PRO A 17 9.09 6.85 -3.37
CA PRO A 17 8.29 6.64 -4.56
C PRO A 17 9.03 5.74 -5.55
N ASN A 18 8.29 4.91 -6.29
CA ASN A 18 8.88 4.04 -7.30
C ASN A 18 9.46 4.86 -8.46
N PRO A 19 10.63 4.47 -9.02
CA PRO A 19 11.14 5.08 -10.25
C PRO A 19 10.08 5.00 -11.37
N GLY A 20 9.75 6.14 -11.98
CA GLY A 20 8.67 6.24 -12.98
C GLY A 20 7.32 6.73 -12.43
N MET A 21 7.23 7.07 -11.15
CA MET A 21 6.14 7.90 -10.59
C MET A 21 6.25 9.38 -10.97
N ASP A 22 7.32 9.74 -11.66
CA ASP A 22 7.73 11.10 -11.96
C ASP A 22 7.40 11.35 -13.45
N ASN A 23 6.59 12.38 -13.71
CA ASN A 23 6.40 13.09 -14.99
C ASN A 23 5.11 12.86 -15.81
N GLU A 24 4.04 12.29 -15.27
CA GLU A 24 2.70 12.39 -15.89
C GLU A 24 1.82 13.30 -15.02
N PRO A 25 1.24 14.39 -15.57
CA PRO A 25 0.24 15.17 -14.86
C PRO A 25 -0.92 14.26 -14.48
N LEU A 26 -1.28 14.24 -13.21
CA LEU A 26 -2.50 13.58 -12.77
C LEU A 26 -3.70 14.30 -13.41
N GLU A 27 -4.69 13.54 -13.89
CA GLU A 27 -5.97 14.14 -14.29
C GLU A 27 -6.55 14.96 -13.14
N GLU A 28 -7.30 16.03 -13.46
CA GLU A 28 -7.93 16.86 -12.43
C GLU A 28 -8.78 16.02 -11.45
N GLY A 29 -8.54 16.21 -10.16
CA GLY A 29 -9.23 15.51 -9.08
C GLY A 29 -8.68 14.12 -8.74
N LEU A 30 -7.53 13.73 -9.29
CA LEU A 30 -6.77 12.56 -8.82
C LEU A 30 -5.69 12.98 -7.82
N HIS A 31 -5.64 12.25 -6.72
CA HIS A 31 -4.65 12.40 -5.66
C HIS A 31 -3.76 11.17 -5.60
N LYS A 32 -2.45 11.40 -5.48
CA LYS A 32 -1.48 10.32 -5.27
C LYS A 32 -1.45 9.93 -3.80
N GLY A 33 -1.35 8.64 -3.53
CA GLY A 33 -1.27 8.16 -2.15
C GLY A 33 -0.60 6.80 -2.00
N LEU A 34 -0.31 6.47 -0.75
CA LEU A 34 0.30 5.22 -0.32
C LEU A 34 -0.71 4.42 0.50
N VAL A 35 -0.89 3.15 0.16
CA VAL A 35 -1.71 2.23 0.96
C VAL A 35 -0.98 1.89 2.25
N VAL A 36 -1.53 2.31 3.39
CA VAL A 36 -0.97 2.07 4.73
C VAL A 36 -1.69 0.96 5.48
N GLU A 37 -2.94 0.65 5.09
CA GLU A 37 -3.70 -0.47 5.63
C GLU A 37 -4.55 -1.11 4.52
N SER A 38 -4.59 -2.46 4.46
CA SER A 38 -5.38 -3.20 3.47
C SER A 38 -6.18 -4.33 4.11
N THR A 39 -7.25 -3.98 4.84
CA THR A 39 -8.09 -4.95 5.55
C THR A 39 -9.49 -5.04 4.91
N GLY A 40 -9.69 -6.02 4.03
CA GLY A 40 -11.02 -6.30 3.46
C GLY A 40 -11.35 -5.52 2.19
N ILE A 41 -12.52 -4.86 2.16
CA ILE A 41 -12.99 -4.08 0.98
C ILE A 41 -12.45 -2.64 1.02
N TRP A 42 -12.29 -2.11 2.23
CA TRP A 42 -11.77 -0.77 2.47
C TRP A 42 -10.29 -0.84 2.83
N THR A 43 -9.57 0.17 2.39
CA THR A 43 -8.12 0.31 2.54
C THR A 43 -7.83 1.75 2.93
N GLN A 44 -6.82 1.97 3.75
CA GLN A 44 -6.42 3.31 4.15
C GLN A 44 -5.32 3.80 3.24
N VAL A 45 -5.54 4.94 2.58
CA VAL A 45 -4.58 5.57 1.68
C VAL A 45 -4.12 6.88 2.29
N LYS A 46 -2.81 7.00 2.53
CA LYS A 46 -2.17 8.24 2.96
C LYS A 46 -1.86 9.09 1.73
N LEU A 47 -2.43 10.29 1.62
CA LEU A 47 -2.19 11.19 0.50
C LEU A 47 -0.81 11.81 0.58
N VAL A 48 -0.17 12.00 -0.58
CA VAL A 48 1.15 12.66 -0.67
C VAL A 48 1.03 14.18 -0.47
N ASP A 49 -0.11 14.75 -0.85
CA ASP A 49 -0.29 16.21 -0.90
C ASP A 49 -0.35 16.84 0.49
N ASP A 50 -1.02 16.18 1.45
CA ASP A 50 -1.32 16.72 2.78
C ASP A 50 -1.18 15.71 3.94
N ASP A 51 -0.63 14.52 3.66
CA ASP A 51 -0.49 13.42 4.62
C ASP A 51 -1.81 12.89 5.23
N SER A 52 -2.97 13.33 4.74
CA SER A 52 -4.27 12.86 5.22
C SER A 52 -4.51 11.39 4.87
N VAL A 53 -5.28 10.69 5.71
CA VAL A 53 -5.61 9.28 5.50
C VAL A 53 -7.07 9.16 5.08
N VAL A 54 -7.29 8.59 3.89
CA VAL A 54 -8.60 8.45 3.26
C VAL A 54 -8.98 6.99 3.14
N SER A 55 -10.16 6.66 3.67
CA SER A 55 -10.78 5.34 3.50
C SER A 55 -11.17 5.15 2.04
N SER A 56 -10.47 4.26 1.36
CA SER A 56 -10.53 4.08 -0.08
C SER A 56 -10.85 2.64 -0.46
N ARG A 57 -11.46 2.44 -1.63
CA ARG A 57 -11.75 1.10 -2.16
C ARG A 57 -11.48 1.02 -3.65
N LEU A 58 -11.28 -0.20 -4.14
CA LEU A 58 -11.27 -0.46 -5.58
C LEU A 58 -12.68 -0.40 -6.18
N PRO A 59 -12.81 0.05 -7.44
CA PRO A 59 -14.02 -0.13 -8.22
C PRO A 59 -14.29 -1.61 -8.40
N GLY A 60 -15.54 -2.04 -8.17
CA GLY A 60 -15.93 -3.45 -8.25
C GLY A 60 -15.70 -4.11 -9.62
N ARG A 61 -15.53 -3.31 -10.69
CA ARG A 61 -15.30 -3.77 -12.06
C ARG A 61 -13.84 -4.19 -12.34
N GLN A 62 -12.86 -3.67 -11.60
CA GLN A 62 -11.43 -4.00 -11.78
C GLN A 62 -10.99 -5.24 -10.98
N ARG A 63 -11.92 -5.99 -10.39
CA ARG A 63 -11.59 -7.10 -9.47
C ARG A 63 -11.02 -8.35 -10.13
N LEU A 64 -11.09 -8.50 -11.46
CA LEU A 64 -11.10 -9.85 -12.05
C LEU A 64 -10.34 -10.07 -13.37
N GLU A 65 -9.84 -9.04 -14.07
CA GLU A 65 -9.41 -9.30 -15.46
C GLU A 65 -8.01 -9.90 -15.59
N ASP A 66 -7.03 -9.64 -14.70
CA ASP A 66 -5.67 -10.21 -14.85
C ASP A 66 -4.85 -10.33 -13.54
N SER A 67 -5.49 -10.61 -12.39
CA SER A 67 -4.75 -10.73 -11.12
C SER A 67 -4.60 -12.17 -10.64
N ASP A 68 -3.34 -12.62 -10.50
CA ASP A 68 -2.97 -13.86 -9.80
C ASP A 68 -3.26 -13.82 -8.27
N TYR A 69 -3.78 -12.68 -7.79
CA TYR A 69 -3.99 -12.38 -6.39
C TYR A 69 -5.47 -12.21 -6.05
N ALA A 70 -5.91 -12.90 -4.98
CA ALA A 70 -7.29 -12.76 -4.47
C ALA A 70 -7.60 -11.34 -3.93
N HIS A 71 -6.56 -10.60 -3.57
CA HIS A 71 -6.61 -9.21 -3.14
C HIS A 71 -5.59 -8.43 -3.96
N PRO A 72 -6.03 -7.63 -4.93
CA PRO A 72 -5.12 -6.94 -5.86
C PRO A 72 -4.43 -5.72 -5.24
N ILE A 73 -4.77 -5.30 -4.03
CA ILE A 73 -4.09 -4.24 -3.27
C ILE A 73 -3.42 -4.84 -2.03
N ALA A 74 -2.20 -4.37 -1.77
CA ALA A 74 -1.45 -4.63 -0.54
C ALA A 74 -0.94 -3.33 0.09
N VAL A 75 -0.64 -3.38 1.39
CA VAL A 75 0.09 -2.29 2.07
C VAL A 75 1.43 -2.05 1.38
N GLY A 76 1.77 -0.78 1.18
CA GLY A 76 2.94 -0.33 0.44
C GLY A 76 2.67 -0.07 -1.05
N ASP A 77 1.48 -0.38 -1.57
CA ASP A 77 1.11 0.03 -2.94
C ASP A 77 1.00 1.54 -3.05
N TRP A 78 1.58 2.07 -4.12
CA TRP A 78 1.32 3.44 -4.58
C TRP A 78 0.08 3.43 -5.45
N VAL A 79 -0.82 4.40 -5.24
CA VAL A 79 -2.10 4.48 -5.94
C VAL A 79 -2.45 5.91 -6.33
N ASN A 80 -3.32 6.06 -7.32
CA ASN A 80 -4.11 7.27 -7.51
C ASN A 80 -5.53 7.04 -7.02
N ILE A 81 -6.07 7.98 -6.26
CA ILE A 81 -7.46 7.98 -5.82
C ILE A 81 -8.17 9.21 -6.33
N ARG A 82 -9.47 9.07 -6.61
CA ARG A 82 -10.38 10.21 -6.73
C ARG A 82 -11.16 10.32 -5.41
N LEU A 83 -11.25 11.53 -4.87
CA LEU A 83 -12.10 11.80 -3.71
C LEU A 83 -13.57 11.87 -4.15
N GLU A 84 -14.43 11.23 -3.38
CA GLU A 84 -15.88 11.25 -3.55
C GLU A 84 -16.51 12.30 -2.63
N GLU A 85 -17.76 12.68 -2.90
CA GLU A 85 -18.48 13.71 -2.12
C GLU A 85 -18.67 13.34 -0.64
N ASP A 86 -18.66 12.04 -0.32
CA ASP A 86 -18.78 11.51 1.04
C ASP A 86 -17.45 11.47 1.81
N GLY A 87 -16.36 11.96 1.20
CA GLY A 87 -15.02 11.94 1.76
C GLY A 87 -14.30 10.60 1.64
N SER A 88 -14.90 9.60 1.00
CA SER A 88 -14.23 8.34 0.67
C SER A 88 -13.38 8.47 -0.60
N GLY A 89 -12.46 7.51 -0.79
CA GLY A 89 -11.61 7.45 -1.96
C GLY A 89 -11.98 6.31 -2.91
N MET A 90 -11.97 6.57 -4.21
CA MET A 90 -12.01 5.54 -5.24
C MET A 90 -10.63 5.36 -5.85
N ILE A 91 -10.05 4.17 -5.70
CA ILE A 91 -8.73 3.85 -6.27
C ILE A 91 -8.88 3.65 -7.79
N GLN A 92 -8.28 4.53 -8.59
CA GLN A 92 -8.38 4.48 -10.05
C GLN A 92 -7.21 3.74 -10.69
N TYR A 93 -6.04 3.78 -10.03
CA TYR A 93 -4.82 3.21 -10.57
C TYR A 93 -3.92 2.70 -9.44
N ILE A 94 -3.26 1.56 -9.67
CA ILE A 94 -2.20 1.01 -8.82
C ILE A 94 -0.91 1.07 -9.63
N TYR A 95 0.10 1.77 -9.12
CA TYR A 95 1.37 1.91 -9.82
C TYR A 95 2.14 0.58 -9.87
N PRO A 96 3.01 0.39 -10.89
CA PRO A 96 3.87 -0.78 -10.98
C PRO A 96 4.68 -0.98 -9.71
N ARG A 97 4.74 -2.22 -9.22
CA ARG A 97 5.44 -2.58 -7.99
C ARG A 97 6.91 -2.85 -8.27
N LYS A 98 7.78 -2.39 -7.37
CA LYS A 98 9.22 -2.75 -7.35
C LYS A 98 9.42 -4.21 -6.90
N ASN A 99 8.68 -4.61 -5.88
CA ASN A 99 8.73 -5.94 -5.29
C ASN A 99 7.43 -6.22 -4.53
N GLY A 100 7.28 -7.46 -4.06
CA GLY A 100 6.13 -7.85 -3.26
C GLY A 100 6.39 -9.12 -2.45
N LEU A 101 5.61 -9.30 -1.38
CA LEU A 101 5.64 -10.48 -0.52
C LEU A 101 4.38 -11.34 -0.73
N PRO A 102 4.40 -12.30 -1.67
CA PRO A 102 3.28 -13.19 -1.88
C PRO A 102 3.24 -14.31 -0.81
N ARG A 103 2.03 -14.76 -0.47
CA ARG A 103 1.79 -15.99 0.29
C ARG A 103 0.87 -16.94 -0.47
N GLN A 104 1.01 -18.23 -0.23
CA GLN A 104 0.02 -19.20 -0.70
C GLN A 104 -1.23 -19.14 0.19
N SER A 105 -2.41 -19.20 -0.44
CA SER A 105 -3.66 -19.40 0.30
C SER A 105 -3.72 -20.83 0.86
N THR A 106 -4.14 -20.94 2.12
CA THR A 106 -4.29 -22.24 2.82
C THR A 106 -5.48 -23.05 2.33
N HIS A 107 -6.51 -22.41 1.77
CA HIS A 107 -7.78 -23.05 1.41
C HIS A 107 -8.01 -23.21 -0.10
N THR A 108 -7.36 -22.41 -0.94
CA THR A 108 -7.54 -22.46 -2.39
C THR A 108 -6.18 -22.54 -3.07
N ARG A 109 -5.80 -23.75 -3.51
CA ARG A 109 -4.51 -24.10 -4.13
C ARG A 109 -4.07 -23.28 -5.34
N ARG A 110 -4.89 -22.34 -5.83
CA ARG A 110 -4.71 -21.62 -7.11
C ARG A 110 -4.63 -20.10 -6.99
N GLN A 111 -4.74 -19.52 -5.79
CA GLN A 111 -4.75 -18.06 -5.64
C GLN A 111 -3.71 -17.67 -4.59
N SER A 112 -2.68 -16.97 -5.04
CA SER A 112 -1.70 -16.34 -4.14
C SER A 112 -2.32 -15.08 -3.51
N GLN A 113 -1.80 -14.63 -2.37
CA GLN A 113 -2.20 -13.36 -1.77
C GLN A 113 -0.97 -12.50 -1.63
N LEU A 114 -1.05 -11.25 -2.08
CA LEU A 114 0.02 -10.29 -1.84
C LEU A 114 -0.17 -9.69 -0.45
N LEU A 115 0.81 -9.88 0.43
CA LEU A 115 0.76 -9.35 1.79
C LEU A 115 1.24 -7.90 1.86
N LEU A 116 2.33 -7.60 1.18
CA LEU A 116 3.03 -6.30 1.19
C LEU A 116 3.65 -6.04 -0.19
N ALA A 117 3.81 -4.77 -0.55
CA ALA A 117 4.47 -4.32 -1.77
C ALA A 117 5.49 -3.20 -1.48
N ASN A 118 6.41 -2.98 -2.43
CA ASN A 118 7.37 -1.86 -2.42
C ASN A 118 8.19 -1.74 -1.12
N LEU A 119 8.63 -2.87 -0.57
CA LEU A 119 9.44 -2.94 0.63
C LEU A 119 10.88 -2.52 0.34
N ASP A 120 11.42 -1.61 1.14
CA ASP A 120 12.84 -1.24 1.11
C ASP A 120 13.69 -2.10 2.06
N PHE A 121 13.11 -2.49 3.20
CA PHE A 121 13.78 -3.28 4.22
C PHE A 121 12.87 -4.39 4.73
N LEU A 122 13.46 -5.54 5.04
CA LEU A 122 12.81 -6.63 5.77
C LEU A 122 13.66 -6.95 6.99
N TRP A 123 13.05 -6.90 8.18
CA TRP A 123 13.72 -7.29 9.41
C TRP A 123 13.27 -8.70 9.79
N LEU A 124 14.23 -9.62 9.79
CA LEU A 124 14.01 -10.97 10.29
C LEU A 124 14.37 -10.99 11.78
N VAL A 125 13.36 -11.20 12.62
CA VAL A 125 13.52 -11.35 14.06
C VAL A 125 13.43 -12.83 14.39
N GLN A 126 14.40 -13.35 15.14
CA GLN A 126 14.46 -14.75 15.56
C GLN A 126 15.03 -14.84 16.98
N SER A 127 14.61 -15.85 17.73
CA SER A 127 15.20 -16.15 19.04
C SER A 127 16.08 -17.40 19.04
N ALA A 128 16.97 -17.48 20.03
CA ALA A 128 17.77 -18.68 20.29
C ALA A 128 17.05 -19.70 21.19
N ARG A 129 16.05 -19.29 21.98
CA ARG A 129 15.28 -20.17 22.88
C ARG A 129 13.97 -19.49 23.31
N GLN A 130 12.85 -20.19 23.09
CA GLN A 130 11.45 -19.86 23.47
C GLN A 130 10.97 -18.42 23.19
N PRO A 131 9.92 -18.29 22.35
CA PRO A 131 9.97 -18.56 20.90
C PRO A 131 11.00 -17.67 20.22
#